data_AF-A0A3E1P3F9-F1
#
_entry.id   AF-A0A3E1P3F9-F1
#
_cell.length_a   1.000
_cell.length_b   1.000
_cell.length_c   1.000
_cell.angle_alpha   90.00
_cell.angle_beta   90.00
_cell.angle_gamma   90.00
#
_symmetry.space_group_name_H-M   'P 1'
#
loop_
_entity.id
_entity.type
_entity.pdbx_description
1 polymer ?
#
loop_
_entity_poly.entity_id
_entity_poly.type
_entity_poly.pdbx_seq_one_letter_code
_entity_poly.pdbx_strand_id
1 'polypeptide(L)'
;MEQPTIFEESFGTELLIRRRSLLPVFLKVYIWIGIVISILFFIAVLIGLGFSAAVLRRESVAGWGYGIAGLASMAFLFSGVIFSNTATLWFELKWAIRFNWVMGAIWGVLLLLGLFMRTTGIGSFLIVALTIPYWVMIYKIQYQWENEGVSKRELNKKSIQ
;
A
#
# COMPACT_ATOMS: atom_id res chain seq x y z
N MET A 1 18.33 10.37 -51.07
CA MET A 1 18.05 9.43 -49.97
C MET A 1 18.79 9.98 -48.77
N GLU A 2 18.07 10.63 -47.86
CA GLU A 2 18.65 11.22 -46.64
C GLU A 2 18.94 10.08 -45.66
N GLN A 3 20.17 10.00 -45.15
CA GLN A 3 20.53 9.02 -44.14
C GLN A 3 19.95 9.48 -42.79
N PRO A 4 19.16 8.64 -42.09
CA PRO A 4 18.70 8.97 -40.75
C PRO A 4 19.92 9.10 -39.85
N THR A 5 20.02 10.22 -39.14
CA THR A 5 21.14 10.46 -38.24
C THR A 5 20.98 9.58 -36.99
N ILE A 6 22.09 9.05 -36.47
CA ILE A 6 22.18 8.32 -35.19
C ILE A 6 21.45 9.02 -34.02
N PHE A 7 21.29 10.33 -34.13
CA PHE A 7 20.58 11.15 -33.16
C PHE A 7 19.04 11.01 -33.28
N GLU A 8 18.48 10.90 -34.47
CA GLU A 8 17.02 10.78 -34.67
C GLU A 8 16.46 9.45 -34.14
N GLU A 9 17.23 8.36 -34.24
CA GLU A 9 16.85 7.05 -33.67
C GLU A 9 16.95 7.05 -32.13
N SER A 10 17.89 7.82 -31.58
CA SER A 10 18.09 8.00 -30.13
C SER A 10 17.04 8.93 -29.49
N PHE A 11 16.59 9.96 -30.20
CA PHE A 11 15.60 10.92 -29.70
C PHE A 11 14.15 10.46 -29.85
N GLY A 12 13.86 9.51 -30.76
CA GLY A 12 12.53 8.92 -30.93
C GLY A 12 12.14 7.92 -29.83
N THR A 13 13.11 7.46 -29.04
CA THR A 13 12.85 6.66 -27.85
C THR A 13 12.64 7.63 -26.69
N GLU A 14 11.40 8.10 -26.46
CA GLU A 14 11.02 8.73 -25.20
C GLU A 14 11.70 7.95 -24.07
N LEU A 15 12.63 8.58 -23.32
CA LEU A 15 13.40 7.90 -22.29
C LEU A 15 12.42 7.34 -21.26
N LEU A 16 12.07 6.06 -21.40
CA LEU A 16 11.09 5.39 -20.57
C LEU A 16 11.71 5.18 -19.20
N ILE A 17 11.45 6.09 -18.27
CA ILE A 17 11.99 6.00 -16.92
C ILE A 17 11.21 4.95 -16.13
N ARG A 18 11.92 4.00 -15.53
CA ARG A 18 11.29 2.97 -14.71
C ARG A 18 10.70 3.59 -13.44
N ARG A 19 9.42 3.36 -13.17
CA ARG A 19 8.73 3.82 -11.95
C ARG A 19 9.52 3.65 -10.66
N ARG A 20 10.10 2.48 -10.40
CA ARG A 20 10.87 2.22 -9.18
C ARG A 20 12.15 3.06 -9.01
N SER A 21 12.70 3.64 -10.08
CA SER A 21 13.82 4.60 -9.95
C SER A 21 13.35 5.96 -9.47
N LEU A 22 12.10 6.34 -9.72
CA LEU A 22 11.49 7.58 -9.24
C LEU A 22 11.17 7.55 -7.73
N LEU A 23 11.12 6.36 -7.11
CA LEU A 23 10.89 6.25 -5.66
C LEU A 23 12.13 6.74 -4.88
N PRO A 24 12.00 7.76 -4.02
CA PRO A 24 13.07 8.16 -3.13
C PRO A 24 13.41 7.03 -2.16
N VAL A 25 14.67 6.99 -1.69
CA VAL A 25 15.16 5.94 -0.79
C VAL A 25 14.30 5.85 0.47
N PHE A 26 13.88 6.98 1.03
CA PHE A 26 12.96 7.02 2.17
C PHE A 26 11.65 6.27 1.90
N LEU A 27 11.03 6.48 0.74
CA LEU A 27 9.78 5.80 0.40
C LEU A 27 9.97 4.29 0.21
N LYS A 28 11.14 3.86 -0.30
CA LYS A 28 11.49 2.44 -0.38
C LYS A 28 11.60 1.81 1.02
N VAL A 29 12.20 2.52 1.97
CA VAL A 29 12.28 2.08 3.37
C VAL A 29 10.87 1.99 3.97
N TYR A 30 10.01 2.98 3.74
CA TYR A 30 8.61 2.95 4.20
C TYR A 30 7.82 1.76 3.62
N ILE A 31 8.00 1.44 2.34
CA ILE A 31 7.36 0.28 1.70
C ILE A 31 7.79 -1.02 2.41
N TRP A 32 9.09 -1.19 2.65
CA TRP A 32 9.60 -2.38 3.36
C TRP A 32 9.08 -2.48 4.79
N ILE A 33 9.10 -1.37 5.54
CA ILE A 33 8.55 -1.32 6.89
C ILE A 33 7.07 -1.71 6.87
N GLY A 34 6.28 -1.15 5.95
CA GLY A 34 4.85 -1.47 5.85
C GLY A 34 4.59 -2.93 5.47
N ILE A 35 5.41 -3.53 4.60
CA ILE A 35 5.36 -4.97 4.30
C ILE A 35 5.64 -5.78 5.57
N VAL A 36 6.72 -5.47 6.30
CA VAL A 36 7.07 -6.19 7.55
C VAL A 36 5.95 -6.04 8.60
N ILE A 37 5.45 -4.83 8.81
CA ILE A 37 4.32 -4.58 9.74
C ILE A 37 3.10 -5.39 9.31
N SER A 38 2.75 -5.41 8.02
CA SER A 38 1.59 -6.19 7.55
C SER A 38 1.73 -7.68 7.82
N ILE A 39 2.94 -8.24 7.67
CA ILE A 39 3.23 -9.64 7.97
C ILE A 39 3.13 -9.90 9.48
N LEU A 40 3.72 -9.02 10.31
CA LEU A 40 3.65 -9.14 11.77
C LEU A 40 2.20 -9.07 12.27
N PHE A 41 1.41 -8.14 11.74
CA PHE A 41 -0.03 -8.05 12.05
C PHE A 41 -0.76 -9.32 11.62
N PHE A 42 -0.49 -9.82 10.42
CA PHE A 42 -1.10 -11.06 9.95
C PHE A 42 -0.75 -12.26 10.85
N ILE A 43 0.51 -12.40 11.27
CA ILE A 43 0.93 -13.46 12.22
C ILE A 43 0.25 -13.28 13.58
N ALA A 44 0.26 -12.07 14.14
CA ALA A 44 -0.38 -11.77 15.41
C ALA A 44 -1.88 -12.14 15.39
N VAL A 45 -2.53 -11.95 14.25
CA VAL A 45 -3.91 -12.35 14.01
C VAL A 45 -4.07 -13.86 13.98
N LEU A 46 -3.21 -14.59 13.26
CA LEU A 46 -3.26 -16.04 13.23
C LEU A 46 -3.09 -16.64 14.64
N ILE A 47 -2.18 -16.08 15.43
CA ILE A 47 -1.98 -16.44 16.83
C ILE A 47 -3.25 -16.11 17.65
N GLY A 48 -3.79 -14.90 17.50
CA GLY A 48 -5.01 -14.46 18.18
C GLY A 48 -6.24 -15.31 17.85
N LEU A 49 -6.39 -15.74 16.59
CA LEU A 49 -7.41 -16.68 16.14
C LEU A 49 -7.22 -18.06 16.78
N GLY A 50 -5.98 -18.55 16.89
CA GLY A 50 -5.67 -19.80 17.59
C GLY A 50 -6.03 -19.76 19.08
N PHE A 51 -5.67 -18.67 19.77
CA PHE A 51 -6.01 -18.49 21.19
C PHE A 51 -7.51 -18.29 21.42
N SER A 52 -8.17 -17.47 20.62
CA SER A 52 -9.61 -17.25 20.73
C SER A 52 -10.39 -18.53 20.40
N ALA A 53 -9.95 -19.34 19.44
CA ALA A 53 -10.51 -20.68 19.19
C ALA A 53 -10.36 -21.62 20.40
N ALA A 54 -9.26 -21.54 21.14
CA ALA A 54 -9.03 -22.33 22.35
C ALA A 54 -9.88 -21.87 23.55
N VAL A 55 -10.09 -20.56 23.71
CA VAL A 55 -10.83 -19.96 24.84
C VAL A 55 -12.35 -20.03 24.63
N LEU A 56 -12.84 -19.71 23.43
CA LEU A 56 -14.27 -19.60 23.12
C LEU A 56 -14.96 -20.96 22.88
N ARG A 57 -14.22 -22.08 22.89
CA ARG A 57 -14.78 -23.45 22.84
C ARG A 57 -15.70 -23.77 24.03
N ARG A 58 -15.75 -22.90 25.06
CA ARG A 58 -16.58 -23.01 26.25
C ARG A 58 -17.95 -22.35 26.14
N GLU A 59 -18.19 -21.50 25.13
CA GLU A 59 -19.50 -20.88 24.89
C GLU A 59 -20.08 -21.33 23.54
N SER A 60 -21.40 -21.30 23.40
CA SER A 60 -22.16 -21.93 22.31
C SER A 60 -21.51 -21.88 20.91
N VAL A 61 -21.63 -22.98 20.15
CA VAL A 61 -21.01 -23.17 18.82
C VAL A 61 -21.34 -22.04 17.83
N ALA A 62 -22.52 -21.43 17.95
CA ALA A 62 -22.93 -20.30 17.11
C ALA A 62 -22.16 -19.01 17.45
N GLY A 63 -22.07 -18.63 18.73
CA GLY A 63 -21.31 -17.45 19.17
C GLY A 63 -19.80 -17.57 18.88
N TRP A 64 -19.26 -18.79 18.97
CA TRP A 64 -17.88 -19.14 18.62
C TRP A 64 -17.56 -18.84 17.15
N GLY A 65 -18.43 -19.28 16.22
CA GLY A 65 -18.24 -19.06 14.78
C GLY A 65 -18.27 -17.58 14.39
N TYR A 66 -19.24 -16.81 14.91
CA TYR A 66 -19.37 -15.38 14.58
C TYR A 66 -18.22 -14.54 15.15
N GLY A 67 -17.76 -14.82 16.38
CA GLY A 67 -16.66 -14.09 17.01
C GLY A 67 -15.32 -14.26 16.27
N ILE A 68 -15.00 -15.51 15.90
CA ILE A 68 -13.78 -15.83 15.14
C ILE A 68 -13.86 -15.25 13.72
N ALA A 69 -15.01 -15.39 13.05
CA ALA A 69 -15.21 -14.83 11.73
C ALA A 69 -15.08 -13.30 11.73
N GLY A 70 -15.63 -12.61 12.75
CA GLY A 70 -15.52 -11.16 12.90
C GLY A 70 -14.07 -10.69 13.11
N LEU A 71 -13.35 -11.34 14.03
CA LEU A 71 -11.92 -11.06 14.29
C LEU A 71 -11.05 -11.31 13.04
N ALA A 72 -11.24 -12.45 12.39
CA ALA A 72 -10.49 -12.81 11.18
C ALA A 72 -10.77 -11.81 10.05
N SER A 73 -12.04 -11.39 9.89
CA SER A 73 -12.46 -10.46 8.84
C SER A 73 -11.88 -9.07 9.06
N MET A 74 -11.99 -8.50 10.27
CA MET A 74 -11.41 -7.20 10.59
C MET A 74 -9.89 -7.22 10.42
N ALA A 75 -9.24 -8.28 10.89
CA ALA A 75 -7.82 -8.45 10.75
C ALA A 75 -7.35 -8.53 9.30
N PHE A 76 -8.00 -9.37 8.49
CA PHE A 76 -7.67 -9.53 7.08
C PHE A 76 -7.87 -8.22 6.31
N LEU A 77 -8.92 -7.47 6.63
CA LEU A 77 -9.15 -6.13 6.08
C LEU A 77 -8.01 -5.18 6.45
N PHE A 78 -7.61 -5.09 7.72
CA PHE A 78 -6.54 -4.19 8.15
C PHE A 78 -5.17 -4.57 7.57
N SER A 79 -4.75 -5.84 7.70
CA SER A 79 -3.47 -6.29 7.16
C SER A 79 -3.44 -6.21 5.63
N GLY A 80 -4.55 -6.58 4.99
CA GLY A 80 -4.72 -6.53 3.54
C GLY A 80 -4.65 -5.10 2.99
N VAL A 81 -5.22 -4.11 3.69
CA VAL A 81 -5.14 -2.70 3.29
C VAL A 81 -3.69 -2.17 3.40
N ILE A 82 -3.00 -2.43 4.51
CA ILE A 82 -1.60 -1.99 4.68
C ILE A 82 -0.69 -2.65 3.64
N PHE A 83 -0.86 -3.96 3.43
CA PHE A 83 -0.10 -4.71 2.44
C PHE A 83 -0.39 -4.22 1.03
N SER A 84 -1.65 -4.02 0.65
CA SER A 84 -2.00 -3.54 -0.70
C SER A 84 -1.47 -2.13 -0.98
N ASN A 85 -1.49 -1.21 -0.01
CA ASN A 85 -0.92 0.13 -0.17
C ASN A 85 0.58 0.09 -0.51
N THR A 86 1.35 -0.77 0.16
CA THR A 86 2.80 -0.89 -0.06
C THR A 86 3.14 -1.77 -1.26
N ALA A 87 2.44 -2.88 -1.46
CA ALA A 87 2.64 -3.81 -2.56
C ALA A 87 2.33 -3.17 -3.92
N THR A 88 1.24 -2.39 -4.02
CA THR A 88 0.87 -1.72 -5.29
C THR A 88 1.97 -0.77 -5.78
N LEU A 89 2.62 -0.05 -4.86
CA LEU A 89 3.78 0.80 -5.16
C LEU A 89 5.01 -0.03 -5.55
N TRP A 90 5.27 -1.11 -4.82
CA TRP A 90 6.41 -2.01 -5.10
C TRP A 90 6.32 -2.68 -6.47
N PHE A 91 5.11 -3.09 -6.87
CA PHE A 91 4.84 -3.72 -8.17
C PHE A 91 4.65 -2.72 -9.31
N GLU A 92 4.89 -1.42 -9.08
CA GLU A 92 4.89 -0.38 -10.12
C GLU A 92 3.53 -0.23 -10.85
N LEU A 93 2.42 -0.52 -10.16
CA LEU A 93 1.08 -0.47 -10.75
C LEU A 93 0.69 0.97 -11.13
N LYS A 94 0.02 1.14 -12.28
CA LYS A 94 -0.41 2.46 -12.81
C LYS A 94 -1.29 3.22 -11.82
N TRP A 95 -2.19 2.51 -11.17
CA TRP A 95 -3.17 3.04 -10.23
C TRP A 95 -2.67 3.06 -8.77
N ALA A 96 -1.40 2.72 -8.51
CA ALA A 96 -0.89 2.60 -7.14
C ALA A 96 -1.07 3.89 -6.32
N ILE A 97 -0.75 5.05 -6.92
CA ILE A 97 -0.87 6.35 -6.22
C ILE A 97 -2.33 6.70 -5.95
N ARG A 98 -3.19 6.56 -6.96
CA ARG A 98 -4.64 6.84 -6.80
C ARG A 98 -5.28 5.92 -5.76
N PHE A 99 -4.92 4.64 -5.79
CA PHE A 99 -5.36 3.68 -4.78
C PHE A 99 -4.94 4.11 -3.38
N ASN A 100 -3.68 4.51 -3.20
CA ASN A 100 -3.20 5.03 -1.93
C ASN A 100 -3.99 6.27 -1.50
N TRP A 101 -4.25 7.23 -2.38
CA TRP A 101 -5.07 8.41 -2.05
C TRP A 101 -6.48 8.05 -1.57
N VAL A 102 -7.15 7.12 -2.25
CA VAL A 102 -8.48 6.64 -1.84
C VAL A 102 -8.41 5.99 -0.45
N MET A 103 -7.42 5.13 -0.22
CA MET A 103 -7.22 4.50 1.08
C MET A 103 -6.88 5.51 2.17
N GLY A 104 -6.11 6.55 1.85
CA GLY A 104 -5.81 7.66 2.76
C GLY A 104 -7.05 8.44 3.15
N ALA A 105 -7.93 8.73 2.18
CA ALA A 105 -9.21 9.39 2.45
C ALA A 105 -10.12 8.55 3.35
N ILE A 106 -10.25 7.25 3.07
CA ILE A 106 -11.02 6.32 3.91
C ILE A 106 -10.47 6.30 5.35
N TRP A 107 -9.14 6.18 5.49
CA TRP A 107 -8.48 6.22 6.80
C TRP A 107 -8.74 7.54 7.53
N GLY A 108 -8.65 8.67 6.84
CA GLY A 108 -8.94 9.99 7.39
C GLY A 108 -10.38 10.10 7.91
N VAL A 109 -11.36 9.61 7.16
CA VAL A 109 -12.78 9.61 7.58
C VAL A 109 -12.98 8.73 8.82
N LEU A 110 -12.39 7.53 8.85
CA LEU A 110 -12.49 6.63 10.01
C LEU A 110 -11.88 7.25 11.28
N LEU A 111 -10.77 7.96 11.15
CA LEU A 111 -10.15 8.68 12.26
C LEU A 111 -11.01 9.83 12.76
N LEU A 112 -11.60 10.61 11.85
CA LEU A 112 -12.53 11.68 12.22
C LEU A 112 -13.74 11.13 12.97
N LEU A 113 -14.35 10.04 12.46
CA LEU A 113 -15.46 9.36 13.15
C LEU A 113 -15.05 8.88 14.54
N GLY A 114 -13.87 8.28 14.68
CA GLY A 114 -13.35 7.86 15.99
C GLY A 114 -13.18 9.03 16.97
N LEU A 115 -12.74 10.20 16.47
CA LEU A 115 -12.61 11.41 17.28
C LEU A 115 -13.97 11.92 17.75
N PHE A 116 -14.97 11.97 16.86
CA PHE A 116 -16.34 12.35 17.22
C PHE A 116 -16.95 11.39 18.24
N MET A 117 -16.69 10.09 18.10
CA MET A 117 -17.19 9.08 19.03
C MET A 117 -16.34 8.95 20.31
N ARG A 118 -15.26 9.73 20.44
CA ARG A 118 -14.31 9.69 21.57
C ARG A 118 -13.71 8.30 21.82
N THR A 119 -13.62 7.50 20.77
CA THR A 119 -13.04 6.14 20.79
C THR A 119 -11.56 6.13 20.43
N THR A 120 -11.03 7.23 19.89
CA THR A 120 -9.61 7.39 19.58
C THR A 120 -8.84 8.03 20.73
N GLY A 121 -7.79 7.33 21.18
CA GLY A 121 -6.86 7.82 22.19
C GLY A 121 -5.67 8.57 21.61
N ILE A 122 -4.82 9.11 22.47
CA ILE A 122 -3.60 9.85 22.07
C ILE A 122 -2.64 9.01 21.20
N GLY A 123 -2.63 7.69 21.40
CA GLY A 123 -1.85 6.76 20.57
C GLY A 123 -2.29 6.76 19.10
N SER A 124 -3.58 6.94 18.82
CA SER A 124 -4.10 7.03 17.45
C SER A 124 -3.54 8.25 16.72
N PHE A 125 -3.40 9.40 17.40
CA PHE A 125 -2.80 10.59 16.83
C PHE A 125 -1.33 10.41 16.46
N LEU A 126 -0.55 9.72 17.30
CA LEU A 126 0.86 9.44 17.02
C LEU A 126 1.01 8.56 15.76
N ILE A 127 0.16 7.54 15.62
CA ILE A 127 0.16 6.68 14.42
C ILE A 127 -0.13 7.49 13.16
N VAL A 128 -1.11 8.40 13.21
CA VAL A 128 -1.43 9.29 12.09
C VAL A 128 -0.26 10.20 11.75
N ALA A 129 0.35 10.83 12.75
CA ALA A 129 1.49 11.71 12.56
C ALA A 129 2.66 10.99 11.86
N LEU A 130 2.91 9.72 12.21
CA LEU A 130 3.93 8.89 11.56
C LEU A 130 3.65 8.61 10.07
N THR A 131 2.39 8.69 9.63
CA THR A 131 2.01 8.50 8.22
C THR A 131 2.10 9.79 7.39
N ILE A 132 2.22 10.98 8.02
CA ILE A 132 2.29 12.25 7.29
C ILE A 132 3.46 12.28 6.27
N PRO A 133 4.70 11.89 6.63
CA PRO A 133 5.81 11.90 5.68
C PRO A 133 5.57 11.01 4.46
N TYR A 134 4.85 9.89 4.64
CA TYR A 134 4.47 8.99 3.56
C TYR A 134 3.57 9.68 2.53
N TRP A 135 2.51 10.35 2.98
CA TRP A 135 1.59 11.05 2.10
C TRP A 135 2.25 12.21 1.35
N VAL A 136 3.13 12.96 2.04
CA VAL A 136 3.90 14.04 1.41
C VAL A 136 4.82 13.50 0.30
N MET A 137 5.46 12.35 0.52
CA MET A 137 6.32 11.73 -0.49
C MET A 137 5.51 11.23 -1.69
N ILE A 138 4.36 10.59 -1.47
CA ILE A 138 3.47 10.15 -2.55
C ILE A 138 3.03 11.33 -3.41
N TYR A 139 2.62 12.43 -2.77
CA TYR A 139 2.21 13.64 -3.48
C TYR A 139 3.34 14.20 -4.35
N LYS A 140 4.57 14.26 -3.83
CA LYS A 140 5.74 14.75 -4.58
C LYS A 140 6.06 13.92 -5.81
N ILE A 141 5.95 12.59 -5.74
CA ILE A 141 6.27 11.71 -6.87
C ILE A 141 5.11 11.53 -7.85
N GLN A 142 3.92 12.03 -7.53
CA GLN A 142 2.70 11.69 -8.27
C GLN A 142 2.79 12.06 -9.75
N TYR A 143 3.19 13.30 -10.02
CA TYR A 143 3.30 13.80 -11.39
C TYR A 143 4.30 12.99 -12.22
N GLN A 144 5.51 12.80 -11.69
CA GLN A 144 6.58 12.04 -12.37
C GLN A 144 6.17 10.58 -12.58
N TRP A 145 5.52 9.96 -11.61
CA TRP A 145 5.12 8.55 -11.71
C TRP A 145 3.98 8.31 -12.71
N GLU A 146 3.02 9.23 -12.79
CA GLU A 146 1.86 9.11 -13.68
C GLU A 146 2.20 9.50 -15.13
N ASN A 147 3.08 10.49 -15.33
CA ASN A 147 3.37 11.04 -16.65
C ASN A 147 4.67 10.52 -17.29
N GLU A 148 5.72 10.29 -16.48
CA GLU A 148 7.05 9.90 -16.98
C GLU A 148 7.38 8.43 -16.64
N GLY A 149 6.75 7.90 -15.58
CA GLY A 149 7.03 6.58 -15.05
C GLY A 149 6.37 5.44 -15.85
N VAL A 150 7.19 4.50 -16.28
CA VAL A 150 6.76 3.26 -16.97
C VAL A 150 7.07 2.04 -16.10
N SER A 151 6.22 1.01 -16.13
CA SER A 151 6.46 -0.22 -15.35
C SER A 151 7.47 -1.14 -16.03
N LYS A 152 8.16 -1.99 -15.26
CA LYS A 152 9.06 -3.03 -15.81
C LYS A 152 8.40 -3.90 -16.89
N ARG A 153 7.11 -4.23 -16.74
CA ARG A 153 6.37 -5.04 -17.71
C ARG A 153 6.19 -4.34 -19.05
N GLU A 154 6.00 -3.03 -19.03
CA GLU A 154 5.83 -2.22 -20.22
C GLU A 154 7.16 -1.97 -20.94
N LEU A 155 8.24 -1.77 -20.16
CA LEU A 155 9.60 -1.71 -20.71
C LEU A 155 9.94 -2.99 -21.48
N ASN A 156 9.68 -4.15 -20.88
CA ASN A 156 9.93 -5.44 -21.53
C ASN A 156 9.05 -5.69 -22.76
N LYS A 157 7.84 -5.13 -22.82
CA LYS A 157 6.94 -5.28 -23.97
C LYS A 157 7.42 -4.45 -25.17
N LYS A 158 7.93 -3.25 -24.91
CA LYS A 158 8.45 -2.35 -25.94
C LYS A 158 9.84 -2.77 -26.47
N SER A 159 10.65 -3.48 -25.70
CA SER A 159 11.96 -3.98 -26.16
C SER A 159 11.90 -5.21 -27.07
N ILE A 160 10.71 -5.79 -27.26
CA ILE A 160 10.48 -6.99 -28.08
C ILE A 160 9.79 -6.63 -29.42
N GLN A 161 9.27 -5.41 -29.55
CA GLN A 161 8.73 -4.86 -30.79
C GLN A 161 9.82 -4.11 -31.55
#